data_AF-A0A7K2LWR5-F1
#
_entry.id   AF-A0A7K2LWR5-F1
#
_cell.length_a   1.000
_cell.length_b   1.000
_cell.length_c   1.000
_cell.angle_alpha   90.00
_cell.angle_beta   90.00
_cell.angle_gamma   90.00
#
_symmetry.space_group_name_H-M   'P 1'
#
loop_
_entity.id
_entity.type
_entity.pdbx_description
1 polymer ?
#
loop_
_entity_poly.entity_id
_entity_poly.type
_entity_poly.pdbx_seq_one_letter_code
_entity_poly.pdbx_strand_id
1 'polypeptide(L)' 'ATRARGRFRLIEAELLLAEGHAERARAVFAEDFEVADLREGDERLGQVWRRSGGGELPARYDFRMRPDPS' A
#
# COMPACT_ATOMS: atom_id res chain seq x y z
N ALA A 1 17.42 -2.72 -9.81
CA ALA A 1 16.18 -2.38 -10.53
C ALA A 1 14.93 -3.12 -10.02
N THR A 2 15.03 -4.31 -9.42
CA THR A 2 13.86 -5.14 -9.02
C THR A 2 13.14 -4.69 -7.74
N ARG A 3 13.84 -4.10 -6.76
CA ARG A 3 13.27 -3.60 -5.48
C ARG A 3 12.32 -2.39 -5.63
N ALA A 4 12.31 -1.73 -6.79
CA ALA A 4 11.40 -0.63 -7.08
C ALA A 4 10.00 -1.10 -7.54
N ARG A 5 9.79 -2.41 -7.74
CA ARG A 5 8.46 -2.96 -8.05
C ARG A 5 7.63 -2.93 -6.76
N GLY A 6 6.47 -2.27 -6.78
CA GLY A 6 5.69 -1.99 -5.57
C GLY A 6 5.37 -3.19 -4.66
N ARG A 7 5.48 -4.42 -5.15
CA ARG A 7 5.36 -5.64 -4.32
C ARG A 7 6.46 -5.76 -3.26
N PHE A 8 7.69 -5.34 -3.55
CA PHE A 8 8.77 -5.34 -2.54
C PHE A 8 8.51 -4.29 -1.46
N ARG A 9 7.97 -3.13 -1.83
CA ARG A 9 7.58 -2.08 -0.89
C ARG A 9 6.40 -2.51 -0.02
N LEU A 10 5.42 -3.23 -0.57
CA LEU A 10 4.34 -3.81 0.24
C LEU A 10 4.86 -4.82 1.25
N ILE A 11 5.76 -5.73 0.85
CA ILE A 11 6.38 -6.71 1.77
C ILE A 11 7.21 -6.00 2.86
N GLU A 12 7.92 -4.93 2.52
CA GLU A 12 8.65 -4.10 3.49
C GLU A 12 7.70 -3.48 4.54
N ALA A 13 6.58 -2.92 4.11
CA ALA A 13 5.59 -2.35 5.02
C ALA A 13 4.93 -3.43 5.91
N GLU A 14 4.66 -4.62 5.37
CA GLU A 14 4.16 -5.76 6.14
C GLU A 14 5.15 -6.23 7.21
N LEU A 15 6.44 -6.30 6.88
CA LEU A 15 7.51 -6.66 7.82
C LEU A 15 7.61 -5.65 8.96
N LEU A 16 7.62 -4.35 8.63
CA LEU A 16 7.67 -3.28 9.62
C LEU A 16 6.47 -3.33 10.57
N LEU A 17 5.28 -3.68 10.08
CA LEU A 17 4.11 -3.90 10.95
C LEU A 17 4.26 -5.11 11.86
N ALA A 18 4.84 -6.21 11.38
CA ALA A 18 5.09 -7.39 12.18
C ALA A 18 6.10 -7.11 13.31
N GLU A 19 7.06 -6.21 13.07
CA GLU A 19 8.05 -5.76 14.05
C GLU A 19 7.54 -4.64 14.99
N GLY A 20 6.30 -4.16 14.80
CA GLY A 20 5.70 -3.09 15.62
C GLY A 20 6.12 -1.67 15.20
N HIS A 21 6.75 -1.50 14.04
CA HIS A 21 7.21 -0.23 13.50
C HIS A 21 6.17 0.45 12.59
N ALA A 22 4.99 0.79 13.14
CA ALA A 22 3.87 1.36 12.40
C ALA A 22 4.21 2.66 11.63
N GLU A 23 4.92 3.60 12.26
CA GLU A 23 5.31 4.87 11.60
C GLU A 23 6.24 4.64 10.40
N ARG A 24 7.16 3.67 10.51
CA ARG A 24 8.07 3.33 9.42
C ARG A 24 7.32 2.63 8.30
N ALA A 25 6.38 1.74 8.62
CA ALA A 25 5.50 1.13 7.64
C ALA A 25 4.69 2.19 6.87
N ARG A 26 4.22 3.25 7.55
CA ARG A 26 3.52 4.38 6.93
C ARG A 26 4.41 5.17 5.98
N ALA A 27 5.67 5.41 6.37
CA ALA A 27 6.63 6.15 5.55
C ALA A 27 6.89 5.50 4.18
N VAL A 28 6.81 4.15 4.09
CA VAL A 28 6.94 3.44 2.81
C VAL A 28 5.90 3.90 1.79
N PHE A 29 4.68 4.25 2.22
CA PHE A 29 3.61 4.78 1.35
C PHE A 29 3.79 6.26 0.98
N ALA A 30 4.67 6.99 1.67
CA ALA A 30 4.99 8.38 1.36
C ALA A 30 5.94 8.50 0.15
N GLU A 31 6.75 7.47 -0.12
CA GLU A 31 7.76 7.43 -1.20
C GLU A 31 7.18 7.21 -2.62
N ASP A 32 5.87 7.37 -2.81
CA ASP A 32 5.17 7.38 -4.10
C ASP A 32 5.55 6.24 -5.05
N PHE A 33 5.45 4.99 -4.57
CA PHE A 33 5.73 3.83 -5.39
C PHE A 33 4.50 3.34 -6.16
N GLU A 34 4.66 3.06 -7.45
CA GLU A 34 3.63 2.38 -8.25
C GLU A 34 3.68 0.87 -8.04
N VAL A 35 2.55 0.28 -7.67
CA VAL A 35 2.41 -1.17 -7.61
C VAL A 35 1.83 -1.70 -8.91
N ALA A 36 2.69 -1.80 -9.92
CA ALA A 36 2.33 -2.26 -11.26
C ALA A 36 1.72 -3.68 -11.33
N ASP A 37 1.67 -4.42 -10.22
CA ASP A 37 1.18 -5.81 -10.11
C ASP A 37 0.01 -5.98 -9.12
N LEU A 38 -0.61 -4.91 -8.59
CA LEU A 38 -1.84 -5.09 -7.79
C LEU A 38 -2.97 -5.51 -8.72
N ARG A 39 -3.36 -6.78 -8.60
CA ARG A 39 -4.61 -7.25 -9.18
C ARG A 39 -5.77 -6.50 -8.54
N GLU A 40 -6.82 -6.28 -9.32
CA GLU A 40 -8.10 -5.79 -8.82
C GLU A 40 -8.55 -6.65 -7.61
N GLY A 41 -8.84 -6.00 -6.48
CA GLY A 41 -9.27 -6.67 -5.25
C GLY A 41 -8.15 -7.03 -4.25
N ASP A 42 -6.90 -6.58 -4.44
CA ASP A 42 -5.83 -6.82 -3.46
C ASP A 42 -6.00 -5.91 -2.21
N GLU A 43 -6.85 -6.35 -1.28
CA GLU A 43 -7.18 -5.63 -0.03
C GLU A 43 -5.99 -5.45 0.92
N ARG A 44 -4.87 -6.16 0.68
CA ARG A 44 -3.65 -6.11 1.51
C ARG A 44 -3.11 -4.71 1.65
N LEU A 45 -3.08 -3.93 0.58
CA LEU A 45 -2.57 -2.56 0.59
C LEU A 45 -3.38 -1.69 1.58
N GLY A 46 -4.70 -1.78 1.52
CA GLY A 46 -5.60 -1.07 2.44
C GLY A 46 -5.48 -1.56 3.89
N GLN A 47 -5.25 -2.87 4.10
CA GLN A 47 -5.06 -3.43 5.43
C GLN A 47 -3.75 -2.94 6.07
N VAL A 48 -2.65 -2.93 5.33
CA VAL A 48 -1.33 -2.44 5.80
C VAL A 48 -1.40 -0.94 6.11
N TRP A 49 -2.06 -0.14 5.28
CA TRP A 49 -2.27 1.28 5.54
C TRP A 49 -3.05 1.53 6.83
N ARG A 50 -4.20 0.87 7.03
CA ARG A 50 -4.98 1.03 8.26
C ARG A 50 -4.20 0.61 9.50
N ARG A 51 -3.47 -0.51 9.42
CA ARG A 51 -2.66 -1.03 10.53
C ARG A 51 -1.45 -0.15 10.88
N SER A 52 -0.94 0.63 9.92
CA SER A 52 0.12 1.61 10.16
C SER A 52 -0.39 2.94 10.73
N GLY A 53 -1.68 3.03 11.11
CA GLY A 53 -2.28 4.26 11.63
C GLY A 53 -2.66 5.27 10.55
N GLY A 54 -2.74 4.82 9.29
CA GLY A 54 -3.33 5.58 8.20
C GLY A 54 -4.85 5.71 8.36
N GLY A 55 -5.40 6.82 7.88
CA GLY A 55 -6.84 7.04 7.78
C GLY A 55 -7.44 6.37 6.53
N GLU A 56 -8.26 7.11 5.80
CA GLU A 56 -8.71 6.67 4.48
C GLU A 56 -7.50 6.47 3.55
N LEU A 57 -7.53 5.43 2.71
CA LEU A 57 -6.45 5.11 1.80
C LEU A 57 -6.35 6.24 0.75
N PRO A 58 -5.15 6.79 0.46
CA PRO A 58 -5.01 7.79 -0.58
C PRO A 58 -5.56 7.30 -1.92
N ALA A 59 -6.27 8.15 -2.66
CA ALA A 59 -6.96 7.77 -3.91
C ALA A 59 -6.04 7.10 -4.95
N ARG A 60 -4.76 7.45 -4.99
CA ARG A 60 -3.74 6.81 -5.86
C ARG A 60 -3.51 5.32 -5.56
N TYR A 61 -3.87 4.89 -4.36
CA TYR A 61 -3.76 3.53 -3.85
C TYR A 61 -5.13 2.85 -3.72
N ASP A 62 -6.22 3.59 -3.94
CA ASP A 62 -7.58 3.03 -3.95
C ASP A 62 -7.86 2.42 -5.33
N PHE A 63 -7.28 1.24 -5.57
CA PHE A 63 -7.52 0.44 -6.78
C PHE A 63 -8.90 -0.22 -6.79
N ARG A 64 -9.79 0.08 -5.83
CA ARG A 64 -11.20 -0.27 -5.97
C ARG A 64 -11.69 0.49 -7.21
N MET A 65 -11.96 -0.26 -8.28
CA MET A 65 -12.74 0.22 -9.42
C MET A 65 -13.90 1.07 -8.91
N ARG A 66 -13.79 2.40 -9.03
CA ARG A 66 -15.00 3.20 -9.15
C ARG A 66 -15.49 2.93 -10.56
N PRO A 67 -16.69 2.36 -10.76
CA PRO A 67 -17.26 2.28 -12.09
C PRO A 67 -17.28 3.69 -12.67
N ASP A 68 -16.89 3.80 -13.94
CA ASP A 68 -16.94 5.05 -14.70
C ASP A 68 -18.34 5.66 -14.53
N PRO A 69 -18.49 6.91 -14.06
CA PRO A 69 -19.79 7.55 -14.06
C PRO A 69 -20.18 7.79 -15.53
N SER A 70 -21.07 6.95 -16.05
CA SER A 70 -21.72 7.09 -17.35
C SER A 70 -22.30 8.49 -17.59
#